data_AF-A0A260SZH8-F1
#
_entry.id   AF-A0A260SZH8-F1
#
_cell.length_a   1.000
_cell.length_b   1.000
_cell.length_c   1.000
_cell.angle_alpha   90.00
_cell.angle_beta   90.00
_cell.angle_gamma   90.00
#
_symmetry.space_group_name_H-M   'P 1'
#
loop_
_entity.id
_entity.type
_entity.pdbx_description
1 polymer ?
#
loop_
_entity_poly.entity_id
_entity_poly.type
_entity_poly.pdbx_seq_one_letter_code
_entity_poly.pdbx_strand_id
1 'polypeptide(L)'
;MSVQFACQFPVKLKRYVEGAVRDDRGRETGDHAAPVEIKVFAWYIGGTETLTDGHTNRTVHAATCYPQSKDNVSELDQIELPGFGWFEVDGQPTNYDHNPFWSPGLVDAKLKAVGG
;
A
#
# COMPACT_ATOMS: atom_id res chain seq x y z
N MET A 1 17.63 15.10 -14.84
CA MET A 1 16.58 14.26 -15.45
C MET A 1 16.21 13.21 -14.43
N SER A 2 15.02 13.29 -13.81
CA SER A 2 14.53 12.20 -12.95
C SER A 2 14.18 11.03 -13.87
N VAL A 3 14.72 9.85 -13.58
CA VAL A 3 14.33 8.61 -14.23
C VAL A 3 13.01 8.19 -13.59
N GLN A 4 11.90 8.43 -14.29
CA GLN A 4 10.59 7.97 -13.85
C GLN A 4 10.42 6.50 -14.23
N PHE A 5 10.11 5.66 -13.25
CA PHE A 5 9.76 4.28 -13.51
C PHE A 5 8.41 4.20 -14.22
N ALA A 6 8.36 3.46 -15.33
CA ALA A 6 7.13 3.30 -16.09
C ALA A 6 6.16 2.39 -15.32
N CYS A 7 5.13 2.98 -14.71
CA CYS A 7 4.06 2.20 -14.08
C CYS A 7 3.04 1.78 -15.14
N GLN A 8 3.03 0.50 -15.48
CA GLN A 8 2.22 -0.04 -16.57
C GLN A 8 1.20 -1.07 -16.10
N PHE A 9 1.39 -1.66 -14.92
CA PHE A 9 0.56 -2.75 -14.48
C PHE A 9 -0.67 -2.23 -13.71
N PRO A 10 -1.89 -2.53 -14.16
CA PRO A 10 -3.10 -2.08 -13.48
C PRO A 10 -3.34 -2.88 -12.20
N VAL A 11 -3.72 -2.18 -11.13
CA VAL A 11 -4.24 -2.75 -9.87
C VAL A 11 -5.45 -1.93 -9.43
N LYS A 12 -6.31 -2.48 -8.57
CA LYS A 12 -7.41 -1.69 -8.00
C LYS A 12 -7.05 -1.19 -6.61
N LEU A 13 -7.31 0.09 -6.35
CA LEU A 13 -7.14 0.74 -5.05
C LEU A 13 -8.52 1.07 -4.48
N LYS A 14 -8.74 0.71 -3.22
CA LYS A 14 -9.85 1.18 -2.39
C LYS A 14 -9.28 2.07 -1.31
N ARG A 15 -9.74 3.31 -1.24
CA ARG A 15 -9.31 4.25 -0.20
C ARG A 15 -10.08 4.01 1.08
N TYR A 16 -9.38 3.97 2.20
CA TYR A 16 -10.03 3.97 3.50
C TYR A 16 -10.66 5.35 3.79
N VAL A 17 -11.89 5.34 4.27
CA VAL A 17 -12.66 6.53 4.63
C VAL A 17 -13.08 6.39 6.09
N GLU A 18 -12.44 7.16 6.96
CA GLU A 18 -12.77 7.21 8.38
C GLU A 18 -14.18 7.80 8.59
N GLY A 19 -14.95 7.20 9.50
CA GLY A 19 -16.29 7.67 9.86
C GLY A 19 -17.37 7.49 8.80
N ALA A 20 -17.11 6.68 7.77
CA ALA A 20 -18.08 6.37 6.72
C ALA A 20 -19.32 5.61 7.25
N VAL A 21 -19.16 4.83 8.32
CA VAL A 21 -20.22 3.98 8.88
C VAL A 21 -20.31 4.21 10.40
N ARG A 22 -21.52 4.10 10.95
CA ARG A 22 -21.71 3.99 12.41
C ARG A 22 -22.10 2.57 12.78
N ASP A 23 -21.42 1.99 13.76
CA ASP A 23 -21.79 0.70 14.33
C ASP A 23 -23.12 0.81 15.10
N ASP A 24 -23.71 -0.34 15.47
CA ASP A 24 -24.94 -0.41 16.27
C ASP A 24 -24.85 0.27 17.64
N ARG A 25 -23.64 0.65 18.07
CA ARG A 25 -23.35 1.35 19.33
C ARG A 25 -23.06 2.84 19.10
N GLY A 26 -23.24 3.34 17.88
CA GLY A 26 -23.03 4.74 17.52
C GLY A 26 -21.57 5.15 17.39
N ARG A 27 -20.62 4.21 17.32
CA ARG A 27 -19.21 4.50 17.06
C ARG A 27 -18.96 4.60 15.57
N GLU A 28 -18.16 5.59 15.20
CA GLU A 28 -17.71 5.76 13.82
C GLU A 28 -16.68 4.68 13.48
N THR A 29 -16.99 3.90 12.46
CA THR A 29 -16.12 2.91 11.84
C THR A 29 -15.78 3.39 10.44
N GLY A 30 -14.56 3.14 9.97
CA GLY A 30 -14.24 3.41 8.58
C GLY A 30 -14.78 2.34 7.64
N ASP A 31 -14.90 2.73 6.38
CA ASP A 31 -15.23 1.85 5.27
C ASP A 31 -14.32 2.17 4.09
N HIS A 32 -14.39 1.35 3.05
CA HIS A 32 -13.58 1.51 1.86
C HIS A 32 -14.41 2.12 0.72
N ALA A 33 -13.88 3.17 0.10
CA ALA A 33 -14.46 3.76 -1.10
C ALA A 33 -14.50 2.77 -2.28
N ALA A 34 -15.26 3.11 -3.32
CA ALA A 34 -15.35 2.31 -4.53
C ALA A 34 -13.94 2.07 -5.14
N PRO A 35 -13.66 0.85 -5.66
CA PRO A 35 -12.40 0.54 -6.31
C PRO A 35 -12.09 1.48 -7.48
N VAL A 36 -10.89 2.05 -7.49
CA VAL A 36 -10.34 2.85 -8.59
C VAL A 36 -9.13 2.14 -9.16
N GLU A 37 -9.01 2.07 -10.48
CA GLU A 37 -7.83 1.50 -11.13
C GLU A 37 -6.65 2.48 -11.08
N ILE A 38 -5.51 2.02 -10.58
CA ILE A 38 -4.24 2.74 -10.60
C ILE A 38 -3.19 1.90 -11.32
N LYS A 39 -2.11 2.53 -11.79
CA LYS A 39 -0.99 1.83 -12.43
C LYS A 39 0.22 1.80 -11.51
N VAL A 40 0.79 0.62 -11.31
CA VAL A 40 1.96 0.40 -10.46
C VAL A 40 3.16 -0.05 -11.29
N PHE A 41 4.36 0.10 -10.72
CA PHE A 41 5.59 -0.34 -11.37
C PHE A 41 5.75 -1.86 -11.31
N ALA A 42 5.50 -2.46 -10.15
CA ALA A 42 5.52 -3.91 -9.93
C ALA A 42 4.86 -4.25 -8.58
N TRP A 43 4.61 -5.53 -8.38
CA TRP A 43 4.36 -6.12 -7.06
C TRP A 43 5.06 -7.47 -6.97
N TYR A 44 5.29 -7.94 -5.75
CA TYR A 44 5.69 -9.32 -5.50
C TYR A 44 5.00 -9.85 -4.24
N ILE A 45 4.84 -11.18 -4.21
CA ILE A 45 4.20 -11.89 -3.11
C ILE A 45 5.27 -12.44 -2.16
N GLY A 46 5.02 -12.31 -0.86
CA GLY A 46 5.91 -12.70 0.22
C GLY A 46 7.05 -11.72 0.43
N GLY A 47 7.40 -11.47 1.69
CA GLY A 47 8.55 -10.65 2.04
C GLY A 47 8.81 -10.75 3.52
N THR A 48 10.07 -10.90 3.91
CA THR A 48 10.46 -10.86 5.31
C THR A 48 11.51 -9.80 5.46
N GLU A 49 11.16 -8.72 6.16
CA GLU A 49 12.11 -7.69 6.52
C GLU A 49 12.69 -8.00 7.90
N THR A 50 14.02 -7.91 8.00
CA THR A 50 14.71 -8.06 9.28
C THR A 50 14.96 -6.66 9.80
N LEU A 51 14.30 -6.30 10.90
CA LEU A 51 14.62 -5.07 11.62
C LEU A 51 16.10 -5.13 12.05
N THR A 52 16.84 -4.05 11.80
CA THR A 52 18.28 -3.96 12.09
C THR A 52 18.57 -3.75 13.59
N ASP A 53 17.53 -3.50 14.40
CA ASP A 53 17.62 -3.43 15.85
C ASP A 53 17.42 -4.82 16.45
N GLY A 54 18.34 -5.26 17.31
CA GLY A 54 18.51 -6.63 17.85
C GLY A 54 17.34 -7.23 18.66
N HIS A 55 16.11 -6.79 18.44
CA HIS A 55 14.87 -7.40 18.88
C HIS A 55 14.21 -8.09 17.68
N THR A 56 14.02 -9.41 17.80
CA THR A 56 13.46 -10.32 16.77
C THR A 56 11.98 -10.07 16.47
N ASN A 57 11.59 -8.84 16.16
CA ASN A 57 10.28 -8.56 15.56
C ASN A 57 10.41 -8.71 14.05
N ARG A 58 10.17 -9.93 13.58
CA ARG A 58 10.08 -10.23 12.16
C ARG A 58 8.70 -9.83 11.67
N THR A 59 8.58 -8.70 10.99
CA THR A 59 7.33 -8.37 10.29
C THR A 59 7.29 -9.19 8.99
N VAL A 60 6.33 -10.12 8.93
CA VAL A 60 6.08 -10.93 7.74
C VAL A 60 4.99 -10.21 6.95
N HIS A 61 5.38 -9.60 5.83
CA HIS A 61 4.42 -9.00 4.90
C HIS A 61 3.98 -10.04 3.87
N ALA A 62 2.70 -10.01 3.53
CA ALA A 62 2.11 -10.94 2.58
C ALA A 62 2.47 -10.58 1.13
N ALA A 63 2.64 -9.28 0.84
CA ALA A 63 3.07 -8.77 -0.45
C ALA A 63 3.73 -7.38 -0.31
N THR A 64 4.35 -6.91 -1.38
CA THR A 64 4.81 -5.52 -1.50
C THR A 64 4.46 -5.00 -2.89
N CYS A 65 3.98 -3.76 -2.96
CA CYS A 65 3.56 -3.10 -4.19
C CYS A 65 4.26 -1.75 -4.34
N TYR A 66 4.52 -1.35 -5.58
CA TYR A 66 5.21 -0.10 -5.93
C TYR A 66 4.32 0.86 -6.72
N PRO A 67 3.35 1.54 -6.06
CA PRO A 67 2.53 2.57 -6.70
C PRO A 67 3.29 3.89 -6.87
N GLN A 68 2.70 4.81 -7.64
CA GLN A 68 3.30 6.14 -7.82
C GLN A 68 3.11 6.97 -6.56
N SER A 69 4.09 7.82 -6.23
CA SER A 69 3.98 8.73 -5.07
C SER A 69 2.79 9.68 -5.20
N LYS A 70 2.41 10.07 -6.42
CA LYS A 70 1.23 10.90 -6.69
C LYS A 70 -0.11 10.22 -6.40
N ASP A 71 -0.15 8.89 -6.32
CA ASP A 71 -1.39 8.16 -6.04
C ASP A 71 -1.80 8.30 -4.56
N ASN A 72 -0.87 8.78 -3.70
CA ASN A 72 -1.10 9.04 -2.27
C ASN A 72 -1.73 7.85 -1.55
N VAL A 73 -1.21 6.65 -1.80
CA VAL A 73 -1.59 5.44 -1.08
C VAL A 73 -1.24 5.62 0.40
N SER A 74 -2.18 5.34 1.29
CA SER A 74 -2.01 5.45 2.74
C SER A 74 -2.21 4.11 3.44
N GLU A 75 -1.88 4.07 4.73
CA GLU A 75 -2.25 2.94 5.58
C GLU A 75 -3.76 2.66 5.54
N LEU A 76 -4.17 1.42 5.78
CA LEU A 76 -5.56 0.94 5.74
C LEU A 76 -6.23 0.94 4.36
N ASP A 77 -5.62 1.56 3.34
CA ASP A 77 -6.07 1.38 1.96
C ASP A 77 -5.97 -0.09 1.56
N GLN A 78 -6.84 -0.52 0.65
CA GLN A 78 -6.79 -1.87 0.09
C GLN A 78 -6.37 -1.85 -1.37
N ILE A 79 -5.47 -2.77 -1.74
CA ILE A 79 -4.99 -2.95 -3.11
C ILE A 79 -5.34 -4.36 -3.57
N GLU A 80 -6.04 -4.47 -4.70
CA GLU A 80 -6.28 -5.73 -5.39
C GLU A 80 -5.10 -6.03 -6.33
N LEU A 81 -4.33 -7.06 -5.98
CA LEU A 81 -3.28 -7.57 -6.83
C LEU A 81 -3.86 -8.57 -7.85
N PRO A 82 -3.64 -8.38 -9.17
CA PRO A 82 -4.16 -9.27 -10.20
C PRO A 82 -3.79 -10.73 -9.96
N GLY A 83 -4.80 -11.59 -9.79
CA GLY A 83 -4.63 -13.03 -9.54
C GLY A 83 -4.36 -13.43 -8.09
N PHE A 84 -4.22 -12.47 -7.16
CA PHE A 84 -3.96 -12.74 -5.73
C PHE A 84 -5.04 -12.21 -4.79
N GLY A 85 -5.88 -11.27 -5.25
CA GLY A 85 -6.99 -10.73 -4.47
C GLY A 85 -6.65 -9.46 -3.71
N TRP A 86 -7.45 -9.13 -2.70
CA TRP A 86 -7.33 -7.90 -1.92
C TRP A 86 -6.34 -8.04 -0.77
N PHE A 87 -5.48 -7.04 -0.64
CA PHE A 87 -4.55 -6.86 0.46
C PHE A 87 -4.74 -5.48 1.08
N GLU A 88 -4.45 -5.34 2.36
CA GLU A 88 -4.47 -4.06 3.06
C GLU A 88 -3.05 -3.51 3.21
N VAL A 89 -2.89 -2.19 3.06
CA VAL A 89 -1.63 -1.51 3.29
C VAL A 89 -1.28 -1.55 4.77
N ASP A 90 -0.14 -2.14 5.07
CA ASP A 90 0.37 -2.38 6.41
C ASP A 90 1.37 -1.29 6.80
N GLY A 91 0.88 -0.31 7.55
CA GLY A 91 1.64 0.88 7.96
C GLY A 91 1.82 1.90 6.84
N GLN A 92 2.62 2.94 7.12
CA GLN A 92 2.83 4.04 6.19
C GLN A 92 3.77 3.62 5.05
N PRO A 93 3.38 3.80 3.77
CA PRO A 93 4.26 3.52 2.64
C PRO A 93 5.55 4.35 2.69
N THR A 94 6.67 3.72 2.36
CA THR A 94 7.97 4.41 2.35
C THR A 94 8.12 5.22 1.08
N ASN A 95 8.35 6.53 1.22
CA ASN A 95 8.57 7.44 0.09
C ASN A 95 10.05 7.85 -0.02
N TYR A 96 10.65 7.56 -1.18
CA TYR A 96 12.04 7.90 -1.47
C TYR A 96 12.21 9.26 -2.17
N ASP A 97 11.13 9.99 -2.46
CA ASP A 97 11.13 11.31 -3.08
C ASP A 97 11.47 12.43 -2.07
N HIS A 98 12.59 12.30 -1.35
CA HIS A 98 12.95 13.22 -0.26
C HIS A 98 14.20 14.08 -0.56
N ASN A 99 14.79 13.99 -1.76
CA ASN A 99 15.95 14.82 -2.12
C ASN A 99 15.92 15.33 -3.57
N PRO A 100 16.61 16.47 -3.86
CA PRO A 100 16.59 17.09 -5.19
C PRO A 100 17.41 16.35 -6.27
N PHE A 101 18.26 15.40 -5.87
CA PHE A 101 19.22 14.76 -6.76
C PHE A 101 18.68 13.46 -7.34
N TRP A 102 17.76 12.79 -6.65
CA TRP A 102 17.11 11.57 -7.10
C TRP A 102 15.72 11.44 -6.46
N SER A 103 14.71 11.25 -7.32
CA SER A 103 13.32 11.01 -6.93
C SER A 103 12.75 9.97 -7.88
N PRO A 104 12.54 8.71 -7.43
CA PRO A 104 12.02 7.65 -8.28
C PRO A 104 10.54 7.81 -8.66
N GLY A 105 9.78 8.64 -7.92
CA GLY A 105 8.35 8.81 -8.14
C GLY A 105 7.53 7.60 -7.69
N LEU A 106 8.11 6.73 -6.86
CA LEU A 106 7.52 5.48 -6.36
C LEU A 106 7.51 5.46 -4.85
N VAL A 107 6.51 4.77 -4.30
CA VAL A 107 6.47 4.41 -2.88
C VAL A 107 6.57 2.90 -2.72
N ASP A 108 7.17 2.45 -1.62
CA ASP A 108 7.16 1.05 -1.21
C ASP A 108 5.99 0.84 -0.25
N ALA A 109 4.93 0.19 -0.73
CA ALA A 109 3.73 -0.12 0.04
C ALA A 109 3.77 -1.58 0.48
N LYS A 110 3.97 -1.81 1.78
CA LYS A 110 3.88 -3.13 2.40
C LYS A 110 2.42 -3.54 2.53
N LEU A 111 2.14 -4.80 2.24
CA LEU A 111 0.79 -5.33 2.18
C LEU A 111 0.64 -6.53 3.12
N LYS A 112 -0.45 -6.54 3.88
CA LYS A 112 -0.91 -7.71 4.64
C LYS A 112 -2.15 -8.31 3.99
N ALA A 113 -2.33 -9.63 4.13
CA ALA A 113 -3.51 -10.30 3.62
C ALA A 113 -4.75 -9.81 4.39
N VAL A 114 -5.82 -9.46 3.68
CA VAL A 114 -7.12 -9.26 4.30
C VAL A 114 -7.68 -10.64 4.59
N GLY A 115 -7.83 -10.98 5.87
CA GLY A 115 -8.39 -12.26 6.29
C GLY A 115 -9.83 -12.43 5.77
N GLY A 116 -10.11 -13.60 5.21
CA GLY A 116 -11.47 -14.14 5.11
C GLY A 116 -11.90 -14.83 6.39
#